data_AF-A0A7C5UD41-F1
#
_entry.id   AF-A0A7C5UD41-F1
#
_cell.length_a   1.000
_cell.length_b   1.000
_cell.length_c   1.000
_cell.angle_alpha   90.00
_cell.angle_beta   90.00
_cell.angle_gamma   90.00
#
_symmetry.space_group_name_H-M   'P 1'
#
loop_
_entity.id
_entity.type
_entity.pdbx_description
1 polymer ?
#
loop_
_entity_poly.entity_id
_entity_poly.type
_entity_poly.pdbx_seq_one_letter_code
_entity_poly.pdbx_strand_id
1 'polypeptide(L)'
;MKARDFLKLCLVVMVVKGMVELSAEEVEGRKWVLWYRQPARNWNEALPLGNGRLGAMVFGGVAKERLQLNEDTMWSGYPYDPTNPDALQHLNEVRRLVFEGKYREAERIADQFMMGVLKVGDRTYAPFRRLMAYQPLCDLWLEFLHGDEPQDYRRELDLDEAIARVR
;
A
#
# COMPACT_ATOMS: atom_id res chain seq x y z
N MET A 1 11.94 -35.12 -55.83
CA MET A 1 10.90 -34.32 -55.14
C MET A 1 10.23 -33.43 -56.18
N LYS A 2 8.92 -33.57 -56.42
CA LYS A 2 8.25 -32.82 -57.49
C LYS A 2 8.05 -31.37 -57.04
N ALA A 3 8.14 -30.40 -57.95
CA ALA A 3 8.09 -28.96 -57.62
C ALA A 3 6.83 -28.53 -56.82
N ARG A 4 5.75 -29.32 -56.91
CA ARG A 4 4.51 -29.15 -56.13
C ARG A 4 4.63 -29.51 -54.65
N ASP A 5 5.54 -30.42 -54.30
CA ASP A 5 5.75 -30.85 -52.91
C ASP A 5 6.61 -29.83 -52.15
N PHE A 6 7.53 -29.16 -52.85
CA PHE A 6 8.36 -28.08 -52.29
C PHE A 6 7.52 -26.82 -52.00
N LEU A 7 6.60 -26.45 -52.89
CA LEU A 7 5.71 -25.29 -52.68
C LEU A 7 4.76 -25.49 -51.49
N LYS A 8 4.24 -26.72 -51.30
CA LYS A 8 3.40 -27.05 -50.13
C LYS A 8 4.19 -27.04 -48.82
N LEU A 9 5.44 -27.49 -48.84
CA LEU A 9 6.31 -27.43 -47.67
C LEU A 9 6.67 -25.98 -47.31
N CYS A 10 6.95 -25.13 -48.30
CA CYS A 10 7.21 -23.70 -48.07
C CYS A 10 5.97 -22.94 -47.56
N LEU A 11 4.75 -23.30 -47.99
CA LEU A 11 3.53 -22.65 -47.53
C LEU A 11 3.18 -23.05 -46.08
N VAL A 12 3.39 -24.31 -45.70
CA VAL A 12 3.16 -24.78 -44.31
C VAL A 12 4.19 -24.18 -43.35
N VAL A 13 5.46 -24.05 -43.77
CA VAL A 13 6.49 -23.37 -42.96
C VAL A 13 6.20 -21.87 -42.81
N MET A 14 5.64 -21.21 -43.83
CA MET A 14 5.27 -19.79 -43.73
C MET A 14 4.02 -19.53 -42.86
N VAL A 15 3.04 -20.45 -42.85
CA VAL A 15 1.85 -20.31 -42.00
C VAL A 15 2.15 -20.60 -40.52
N VAL A 16 3.06 -21.54 -40.22
CA VAL A 16 3.46 -21.83 -38.83
C VAL A 16 4.34 -20.72 -38.25
N LYS A 17 5.13 -20.03 -39.08
CA LYS A 17 5.98 -18.90 -38.63
C LYS A 17 5.16 -17.62 -38.37
N GLY A 18 4.00 -17.46 -38.99
CA GLY A 18 3.16 -16.26 -38.88
C GLY A 18 2.14 -16.26 -37.74
N MET A 19 2.02 -17.33 -36.95
CA MET A 19 1.04 -17.44 -35.86
C MET A 19 1.65 -17.41 -34.45
N VAL A 20 2.98 -17.33 -34.34
CA VAL A 20 3.69 -17.21 -33.06
C VAL A 20 4.59 -15.98 -33.10
N GLU A 21 3.99 -14.84 -33.39
CA GLU A 21 4.54 -13.52 -33.04
C GLU A 21 3.45 -12.72 -32.30
N LEU A 22 2.95 -13.31 -31.21
CA LEU A 22 2.68 -12.50 -30.03
C LEU A 22 4.05 -12.10 -29.49
N SER A 23 4.65 -11.11 -30.14
CA SER A 23 5.78 -10.40 -29.54
C SER A 23 5.22 -9.80 -28.24
N ALA A 24 5.59 -10.42 -27.12
CA ALA A 24 5.80 -9.63 -25.94
C ALA A 24 6.78 -8.55 -26.39
N GLU A 25 6.34 -7.30 -26.46
CA GLU A 25 7.26 -6.17 -26.54
C GLU A 25 8.31 -6.43 -25.46
N GLU A 26 9.51 -6.82 -25.88
CA GLU A 26 10.68 -6.71 -25.05
C GLU A 26 10.75 -5.23 -24.74
N VAL A 27 10.42 -4.88 -23.50
CA VAL A 27 10.51 -3.52 -22.99
C VAL A 27 12.00 -3.23 -22.81
N GLU A 28 12.72 -3.18 -23.91
CA GLU A 28 14.11 -2.78 -24.01
C GLU A 28 14.14 -1.27 -23.83
N GLY A 29 14.11 -0.83 -22.58
CA GLY A 29 14.15 0.59 -22.24
C GLY A 29 13.57 0.99 -20.88
N ARG A 30 12.71 0.19 -20.25
CA ARG A 30 12.16 0.56 -18.93
C ARG A 30 13.07 0.07 -17.81
N LYS A 31 14.03 0.92 -17.46
CA LYS A 31 15.04 0.67 -16.43
C LYS A 31 14.44 0.48 -15.03
N TRP A 32 13.21 0.95 -14.79
CA TRP A 32 12.60 1.03 -13.47
C TRP A 32 11.24 0.32 -13.40
N VAL A 33 11.26 -1.01 -13.50
CA VAL A 33 10.06 -1.84 -13.37
C VAL A 33 10.22 -2.85 -12.25
N LEU A 34 9.26 -2.87 -11.32
CA LEU A 34 9.10 -3.96 -10.36
C LEU A 34 8.17 -5.01 -10.98
N TRP A 35 8.56 -6.28 -11.05
CA TRP A 35 7.73 -7.30 -11.68
C TRP A 35 7.83 -8.67 -11.00
N TYR A 36 6.76 -9.45 -11.11
CA TYR A 36 6.60 -10.74 -10.44
C TYR A 36 5.84 -11.74 -11.31
N ARG A 37 6.19 -13.02 -11.18
CA ARG A 37 5.57 -14.16 -11.89
C ARG A 37 4.44 -14.84 -11.12
N GLN A 38 3.97 -14.23 -10.04
CA GLN A 38 2.86 -14.76 -9.24
C GLN A 38 2.06 -13.63 -8.57
N PRO A 39 0.77 -13.84 -8.29
CA PRO A 39 -0.05 -12.93 -7.50
C PRO A 39 0.55 -12.69 -6.10
N ALA A 40 0.26 -11.52 -5.52
CA ALA A 40 0.62 -11.21 -4.14
C ALA A 40 -0.14 -12.10 -3.15
N ARG A 41 0.57 -12.76 -2.23
CA ARG A 41 -0.02 -13.61 -1.19
C ARG A 41 -0.48 -12.82 0.02
N ASN A 42 0.14 -11.67 0.26
CA ASN A 42 -0.15 -10.79 1.38
C ASN A 42 0.13 -9.33 0.96
N TRP A 43 -0.24 -8.39 1.84
CA TRP A 43 -0.16 -6.96 1.58
C TRP A 43 1.26 -6.46 1.27
N ASN A 44 2.29 -7.05 1.88
CA ASN A 44 3.68 -6.63 1.65
C ASN A 44 4.21 -6.96 0.25
N GLU A 45 3.50 -7.81 -0.50
CA GLU A 45 3.85 -8.21 -1.86
C GLU A 45 3.06 -7.44 -2.92
N ALA A 46 2.00 -6.73 -2.52
CA ALA A 46 1.14 -5.97 -3.43
C ALA A 46 1.85 -4.70 -3.93
N LEU A 47 1.48 -4.24 -5.12
CA LEU A 47 2.12 -3.08 -5.77
C LEU A 47 1.40 -1.78 -5.40
N PRO A 48 2.09 -0.78 -4.83
CA PRO A 48 1.49 0.49 -4.48
C PRO A 48 1.30 1.38 -5.72
N LEU A 49 0.14 2.03 -5.81
CA LEU A 49 -0.16 3.13 -6.72
C LEU A 49 -0.85 4.25 -5.95
N GLY A 50 -0.67 5.49 -6.41
CA GLY A 50 -1.40 6.61 -5.83
C GLY A 50 -1.16 7.93 -6.55
N ASN A 51 -2.03 8.90 -6.27
CA ASN A 51 -1.96 10.25 -6.83
C ASN A 51 -1.77 11.34 -5.77
N GLY A 52 -1.22 10.95 -4.61
CA GLY A 52 -1.04 11.82 -3.44
C GLY A 52 -2.25 11.84 -2.50
N ARG A 53 -3.47 11.70 -3.02
CA ARG A 53 -4.71 11.66 -2.23
C ARG A 53 -5.29 10.25 -2.10
N LEU A 54 -5.49 9.59 -3.24
CA LEU A 54 -5.95 8.21 -3.31
C LEU A 54 -4.76 7.28 -3.47
N GLY A 55 -4.82 6.14 -2.80
CA GLY A 55 -3.86 5.05 -2.90
C GLY A 55 -4.53 3.71 -3.14
N ALA A 56 -3.83 2.80 -3.81
CA ALA A 56 -4.24 1.43 -3.99
C ALA A 56 -3.05 0.49 -3.87
N MET A 57 -3.27 -0.67 -3.23
CA MET A 57 -2.35 -1.80 -3.25
C MET A 57 -2.93 -2.87 -4.17
N VAL A 58 -2.24 -3.15 -5.27
CA VAL A 58 -2.69 -4.06 -6.34
C VAL A 58 -2.13 -5.47 -6.10
N PHE A 59 -3.02 -6.47 -6.00
CA PHE A 59 -2.62 -7.83 -5.64
C PHE A 59 -2.27 -8.69 -6.86
N GLY A 60 -2.94 -8.49 -7.99
CA GLY A 60 -2.73 -9.27 -9.21
C GLY A 60 -3.41 -10.64 -9.18
N GLY A 61 -4.53 -10.79 -8.48
CA GLY A 61 -5.27 -12.04 -8.40
C GLY A 61 -5.93 -12.41 -9.73
N VAL A 62 -5.80 -13.68 -10.14
CA VAL A 62 -6.23 -14.13 -11.47
C VAL A 62 -7.76 -14.26 -11.56
N ALA A 63 -8.38 -15.13 -10.77
CA ALA A 63 -9.85 -15.26 -10.76
C ALA A 63 -10.53 -14.19 -9.89
N LYS A 64 -9.81 -13.70 -8.87
CA LYS A 64 -10.30 -12.73 -7.90
C LYS A 64 -9.21 -11.73 -7.57
N GLU A 65 -9.31 -10.53 -8.11
CA GLU A 65 -8.42 -9.41 -7.83
C GLU A 65 -8.85 -8.67 -6.56
N ARG A 66 -7.86 -8.15 -5.83
CA ARG A 66 -8.07 -7.27 -4.68
C ARG A 66 -7.28 -5.99 -4.86
N LEU A 67 -8.00 -4.88 -4.91
CA LEU A 67 -7.41 -3.55 -4.78
C LEU A 67 -7.72 -3.05 -3.37
N GLN A 68 -6.74 -3.06 -2.48
CA GLN A 68 -6.92 -2.43 -1.17
C GLN A 68 -6.75 -0.92 -1.34
N LEU A 69 -7.77 -0.15 -0.99
CA LEU A 69 -7.85 1.29 -1.26
C LEU A 69 -7.57 2.11 0.00
N ASN A 70 -7.01 3.29 -0.23
CA ASN A 70 -6.71 4.32 0.76
C ASN A 70 -7.12 5.70 0.25
N GLU A 71 -7.50 6.56 1.19
CA GLU A 71 -7.71 8.00 1.00
C GLU A 71 -6.96 8.72 2.12
N ASP A 72 -6.16 9.74 1.81
CA ASP A 72 -5.20 10.37 2.73
C ASP A 72 -5.84 11.07 3.94
N THR A 73 -7.08 11.52 3.81
CA THR A 73 -7.86 12.19 4.88
C THR A 73 -8.74 11.23 5.70
N MET A 74 -8.73 9.93 5.39
CA MET A 74 -9.48 8.93 6.15
C MET A 74 -8.79 8.58 7.49
N TRP A 75 -9.13 9.33 8.53
CA TRP A 75 -8.63 9.16 9.89
C TRP A 75 -9.77 8.88 10.87
N SER A 76 -9.46 8.18 11.97
CA SER A 76 -10.43 8.01 13.04
C SER A 76 -10.62 9.30 13.85
N GLY A 77 -11.74 9.38 14.56
CA GLY A 77 -12.03 10.48 15.48
C GLY A 77 -12.47 11.77 14.80
N TYR A 78 -12.15 12.90 15.43
CA TYR A 78 -12.64 14.22 15.08
C TYR A 78 -11.67 15.29 15.60
N PRO A 79 -11.76 16.55 15.12
CA PRO A 79 -10.96 17.65 15.67
C PRO A 79 -11.19 17.81 17.18
N TYR A 80 -10.11 17.77 17.97
CA TYR A 80 -10.16 17.92 19.41
C TYR A 80 -8.96 18.73 19.91
N ASP A 81 -9.09 19.32 21.10
CA ASP A 81 -8.01 20.02 21.80
C ASP A 81 -7.32 19.07 22.78
N PRO A 82 -6.08 18.61 22.48
CA PRO A 82 -5.33 17.72 23.36
C PRO A 82 -4.66 18.45 24.54
N THR A 83 -4.81 19.78 24.64
CA THR A 83 -4.11 20.59 25.64
C THR A 83 -4.52 20.21 27.06
N ASN A 84 -3.53 19.81 27.85
CA ASN A 84 -3.71 19.54 29.27
C ASN A 84 -3.55 20.85 30.08
N PRO A 85 -4.60 21.36 30.73
CA PRO A 85 -4.52 22.58 31.52
C PRO A 85 -3.59 22.43 32.74
N ASP A 86 -3.38 21.20 33.22
CA ASP A 86 -2.55 20.92 34.39
C ASP A 86 -1.05 20.93 34.09
N ALA A 87 -0.64 20.94 32.81
CA ALA A 87 0.76 20.81 32.46
C ALA A 87 1.62 21.98 32.98
N LEU A 88 1.10 23.21 32.90
CA LEU A 88 1.84 24.41 33.28
C LEU A 88 2.13 24.48 34.78
N GLN A 89 1.16 24.10 35.63
CA GLN A 89 1.32 24.13 37.09
C GLN A 89 2.41 23.16 37.58
N HIS A 90 2.63 22.04 36.87
CA HIS A 90 3.61 21.03 37.24
C HIS A 90 4.98 21.20 36.58
N LEU A 91 5.13 22.13 35.62
CA LEU A 91 6.36 22.32 34.86
C LEU A 91 7.57 22.67 35.75
N ASN A 92 7.38 23.54 36.74
CA ASN A 92 8.48 23.95 37.64
C ASN A 92 8.91 22.83 38.59
N GLU A 93 7.96 22.02 39.08
CA GLU A 93 8.21 20.83 39.90
C GLU A 93 9.09 19.83 39.13
N VAL A 94 8.69 19.51 37.90
CA VAL A 94 9.41 18.56 37.04
C VAL A 94 10.82 19.07 36.75
N ARG A 95 10.98 20.35 36.39
CA ARG A 95 12.31 20.96 36.16
C ARG A 95 13.21 20.85 37.39
N ARG A 96 12.69 21.17 38.58
CA ARG A 96 13.42 21.05 39.84
C ARG A 96 13.89 19.61 40.07
N LEU A 97 13.01 18.63 39.94
CA LEU A 97 13.34 17.22 40.12
C LEU A 97 14.42 16.74 39.14
N VAL A 98 14.38 17.20 37.88
CA VAL A 98 15.42 16.91 36.89
C VAL A 98 16.78 17.48 37.31
N PHE A 99 16.82 18.75 37.74
CA PHE A 99 18.08 19.38 38.19
C PHE A 99 18.64 18.78 39.49
N GLU A 100 17.77 18.20 40.34
CA GLU A 100 18.16 17.45 41.52
C GLU A 100 18.58 15.99 41.21
N GLY A 101 18.51 15.55 39.95
CA GLY A 101 18.85 14.18 39.53
C GLY A 101 17.77 13.13 39.84
N LYS A 102 16.55 13.55 40.21
CA LYS A 102 15.43 12.69 40.60
C LYS A 102 14.56 12.30 39.41
N TYR A 103 15.15 11.63 38.42
CA TYR A 103 14.51 11.40 37.12
C TYR A 103 13.22 10.58 37.18
N ARG A 104 13.17 9.50 37.96
CA ARG A 104 11.96 8.67 38.09
C ARG A 104 10.78 9.43 38.69
N GLU A 105 11.05 10.35 39.62
CA GLU A 105 10.02 11.17 40.23
C GLU A 105 9.54 12.24 39.24
N ALA A 106 10.46 12.86 38.52
CA ALA A 106 10.15 13.81 37.44
C ALA A 106 9.28 13.17 36.36
N GLU A 107 9.65 11.97 35.89
CA GLU A 107 8.90 11.20 34.91
C GLU A 107 7.48 10.90 35.40
N ARG A 108 7.32 10.40 36.63
CA ARG A 108 6.00 10.11 37.20
C ARG A 108 5.08 11.34 37.20
N ILE A 109 5.60 12.51 37.60
CA ILE A 109 4.81 13.76 37.60
C ILE A 109 4.48 14.19 36.17
N ALA A 110 5.45 14.15 35.25
CA ALA A 110 5.22 14.50 33.86
C ALA A 110 4.18 13.57 33.19
N ASP A 111 4.28 12.27 33.41
CA ASP A 111 3.36 11.26 32.88
C ASP A 111 1.92 11.44 33.38
N GLN A 112 1.77 11.92 34.61
CA GLN A 112 0.46 12.11 35.22
C GLN A 112 -0.19 13.43 34.79
N PHE A 113 0.58 14.52 34.72
CA PHE A 113 0.00 15.87 34.61
C PHE A 113 0.39 16.65 33.35
N MET A 114 1.37 16.17 32.58
CA MET A 114 1.89 16.90 31.42
C MET A 114 1.61 16.20 30.08
N MET A 115 0.97 15.03 30.11
CA MET A 115 0.51 14.33 28.90
C MET A 115 -0.77 14.95 28.35
N GLY A 116 -1.00 14.78 27.05
CA GLY A 116 -2.23 15.23 26.39
C GLY A 116 -3.50 14.59 26.97
N VAL A 117 -4.63 15.25 26.76
CA VAL A 117 -5.95 14.81 27.24
C VAL A 117 -6.93 14.61 26.09
N LEU A 118 -8.01 13.86 26.34
CA LEU A 118 -9.17 13.83 25.46
C LEU A 118 -10.37 14.40 26.22
N LYS A 119 -11.03 15.41 25.65
CA LYS A 119 -12.25 16.00 26.19
C LYS A 119 -13.45 15.50 25.37
N VAL A 120 -14.42 14.85 26.02
CA VAL A 120 -15.65 14.36 25.39
C VAL A 120 -16.84 14.85 26.21
N GLY A 121 -17.57 15.84 25.70
CA GLY A 121 -18.54 16.58 26.50
C GLY A 121 -17.88 17.21 27.73
N ASP A 122 -18.49 17.04 28.91
CA ASP A 122 -17.94 17.55 30.18
C ASP A 122 -16.87 16.65 30.81
N ARG A 123 -16.49 15.53 30.15
CA ARG A 123 -15.52 14.58 30.70
C ARG A 123 -14.13 14.80 30.11
N THR A 124 -13.13 14.80 30.97
CA THR A 124 -11.71 14.81 30.58
C THR A 124 -11.08 13.46 30.89
N TYR A 125 -10.47 12.85 29.87
CA TYR A 125 -9.71 11.61 29.97
C TYR A 125 -8.22 11.94 29.92
N ALA A 126 -7.50 11.66 31.00
CA ALA A 126 -6.07 11.95 31.15
C ALA A 126 -5.36 10.81 31.92
N PRO A 127 -4.13 10.42 31.56
CA PRO A 127 -3.42 10.82 30.35
C PRO A 127 -4.01 10.13 29.11
N PHE A 128 -4.27 10.89 28.04
CA PHE A 128 -4.71 10.35 26.77
C PHE A 128 -3.51 10.14 25.85
N ARG A 129 -3.11 8.88 25.69
CA ARG A 129 -1.88 8.48 24.98
C ARG A 129 -2.12 7.98 23.55
N ARG A 130 -3.35 8.07 23.05
CA ARG A 130 -3.72 7.56 21.71
C ARG A 130 -4.04 8.72 20.81
N LEU A 131 -3.26 8.93 19.76
CA LEU A 131 -3.65 9.85 18.70
C LEU A 131 -4.67 9.17 17.78
N MET A 132 -5.31 10.00 16.96
CA MET A 132 -6.18 9.48 15.90
C MET A 132 -5.36 8.65 14.92
N ALA A 133 -5.96 7.57 14.43
CA ALA A 133 -5.29 6.58 13.62
C ALA A 133 -5.76 6.66 12.17
N TYR A 134 -4.81 6.62 11.24
CA TYR A 134 -5.11 6.46 9.81
C TYR A 134 -5.90 5.17 9.56
N GLN A 135 -6.90 5.21 8.69
CA GLN A 135 -7.76 4.06 8.40
C GLN A 135 -7.65 3.61 6.94
N PRO A 136 -7.71 2.29 6.66
CA PRO A 136 -7.94 1.82 5.30
C PRO A 136 -9.34 2.26 4.83
N LEU A 137 -9.47 2.60 3.54
CA LEU A 137 -10.76 3.01 2.99
C LEU A 137 -11.68 1.79 2.82
N CYS A 138 -11.25 0.85 1.98
CA CYS A 138 -11.96 -0.42 1.73
C CYS A 138 -11.07 -1.36 0.91
N ASP A 139 -11.57 -2.57 0.64
CA ASP A 139 -11.08 -3.41 -0.44
C ASP A 139 -12.10 -3.39 -1.59
N LEU A 140 -11.62 -3.12 -2.81
CA LEU A 140 -12.37 -3.35 -4.04
C LEU A 140 -11.99 -4.74 -4.58
N TRP A 141 -13.00 -5.60 -4.71
CA TRP A 141 -12.83 -6.95 -5.24
C TRP A 141 -13.39 -7.03 -6.67
N LEU A 142 -12.61 -7.58 -7.58
CA LEU A 142 -13.04 -7.90 -8.94
C LEU A 142 -13.03 -9.41 -9.11
N GLU A 143 -14.15 -9.99 -9.53
CA GLU A 143 -14.27 -11.42 -9.79
C GLU A 143 -14.42 -11.66 -11.29
N PHE A 144 -13.55 -12.49 -11.84
CA PHE A 144 -13.49 -12.78 -13.27
C PHE A 144 -14.00 -14.20 -13.52
N LEU A 145 -14.89 -14.33 -14.51
CA LEU A 145 -15.55 -15.59 -14.86
C LEU A 145 -14.85 -16.31 -16.01
N HIS A 146 -13.53 -16.43 -15.94
CA HIS A 146 -12.73 -17.23 -16.86
C HIS A 146 -12.28 -18.54 -16.19
N GLY A 147 -12.34 -19.65 -16.93
CA GLY A 147 -12.11 -21.00 -16.39
C GLY A 147 -10.70 -21.55 -16.58
N ASP A 148 -9.86 -20.87 -17.36
CA ASP A 148 -8.55 -21.40 -17.76
C ASP A 148 -7.47 -21.09 -16.73
N GLU A 149 -6.49 -21.99 -16.61
CA GLU A 149 -5.28 -21.72 -15.81
C GLU A 149 -4.43 -20.63 -16.48
N PRO A 150 -3.97 -19.63 -15.72
CA PRO A 150 -3.16 -18.55 -16.26
C PRO A 150 -1.85 -19.09 -16.83
N GLN A 151 -1.57 -18.76 -18.09
CA GLN A 151 -0.27 -19.01 -18.74
C GLN A 151 0.52 -17.70 -18.77
N ASP A 152 1.85 -17.79 -18.64
CA ASP A 152 2.77 -16.65 -18.74
C ASP A 152 2.45 -15.44 -17.83
N TYR A 153 1.86 -15.72 -16.65
CA TYR A 153 1.46 -14.69 -15.70
C TYR A 153 2.59 -13.71 -15.37
N ARG A 154 2.27 -12.43 -15.42
CA ARG A 154 3.13 -11.34 -15.00
C ARG A 154 2.31 -10.18 -14.44
N ARG A 155 2.68 -9.73 -13.24
CA ARG A 155 2.29 -8.41 -12.72
C ARG A 155 3.50 -7.50 -12.62
N GLU A 156 3.29 -6.22 -12.88
CA GLU A 156 4.35 -5.22 -12.84
C GLU A 156 3.87 -3.84 -12.40
N LEU A 157 4.78 -3.07 -11.82
CA LEU A 157 4.64 -1.64 -11.57
C LEU A 157 5.76 -0.92 -12.32
N ASP A 158 5.33 -0.09 -13.26
CA ASP A 158 6.16 0.78 -14.07
C ASP A 158 6.38 2.11 -13.32
N LEU A 159 7.61 2.37 -12.89
CA LEU A 159 7.91 3.55 -12.07
C LEU A 159 8.07 4.83 -12.90
N ASP A 160 8.29 4.72 -14.21
CA ASP A 160 8.37 5.87 -15.11
C ASP A 160 6.96 6.34 -15.51
N GLU A 161 6.02 5.40 -15.71
CA GLU A 161 4.65 5.70 -16.13
C GLU A 161 3.64 5.77 -14.97
N ALA A 162 4.02 5.29 -13.78
CA ALA A 162 3.11 5.09 -12.63
C ALA A 162 1.90 4.20 -12.97
N ILE A 163 2.14 3.11 -13.71
CA ILE A 163 1.10 2.16 -14.14
C ILE A 163 1.40 0.77 -13.56
N ALA A 164 0.40 0.15 -12.93
CA ALA A 164 0.42 -1.27 -12.60
C ALA A 164 -0.30 -2.07 -13.69
N ARG A 165 0.28 -3.19 -14.12
CA ARG A 165 -0.30 -4.12 -15.10
C ARG A 165 -0.32 -5.54 -14.56
N VAL A 166 -1.34 -6.30 -14.92
CA VAL A 166 -1.47 -7.74 -14.66
C VAL A 166 -1.87 -8.39 -15.98
N ARG A 167 -1.12 -9.41 -16.40
CA ARG A 167 -1.35 -10.16 -17.64
C ARG A 167 -1.02 -11.62 -17.46
#